data_AF-A0A914EDH6-F1
#
_entry.id   AF-A0A914EDH6-F1
#
_cell.length_a   1.000
_cell.length_b   1.000
_cell.length_c   1.000
_cell.angle_alpha   90.00
_cell.angle_beta   90.00
_cell.angle_gamma   90.00
#
_symmetry.space_group_name_H-M   'P 1'
#
loop_
_entity.id
_entity.type
_entity.pdbx_description
1 polymer ?
#
loop_
_entity_poly.entity_id
_entity_poly.type
_entity_poly.pdbx_seq_one_letter_code
_entity_poly.pdbx_strand_id
1 'polypeptide(L)' 'MDYTVQQKVWTVIWYGMHGQPKKVQIEYRKKFGRHAKTPTRHAIHNWWQKIFETGSVNKRPKTKTK' A
#
# COMPACT_ATOMS: atom_id res chain seq x y z
N MET A 1 -5.24 6.68 -12.70
CA MET A 1 -6.07 6.49 -11.49
C MET A 1 -5.15 6.32 -10.31
N ASP A 2 -5.03 7.38 -9.52
CA ASP A 2 -4.22 7.40 -8.31
C ASP A 2 -4.99 6.83 -7.13
N TYR A 3 -4.33 5.96 -6.36
CA TYR A 3 -4.88 5.46 -5.10
C TYR A 3 -4.89 6.58 -4.06
N THR A 4 -5.98 6.71 -3.33
CA THR A 4 -6.07 7.68 -2.23
C THR A 4 -5.09 7.31 -1.11
N VAL A 5 -4.72 8.29 -0.27
CA VAL A 5 -3.83 8.05 0.88
C VAL A 5 -4.42 6.98 1.80
N GLN A 6 -5.73 7.05 2.04
CA GLN A 6 -6.45 6.08 2.85
C GLN A 6 -6.35 4.65 2.26
N GLN A 7 -6.52 4.48 0.95
CA GLN A 7 -6.36 3.19 0.28
C GLN A 7 -4.95 2.62 0.46
N LYS A 8 -3.92 3.46 0.31
CA LYS A 8 -2.52 3.06 0.52
C LYS A 8 -2.24 2.64 1.96
N VAL A 9 -2.72 3.41 2.94
CA VAL A 9 -2.54 3.10 4.37
C VAL A 9 -3.18 1.77 4.73
N TRP A 10 -4.44 1.52 4.34
CA TRP A 10 -5.11 0.24 4.60
C TRP A 10 -4.37 -0.93 3.93
N THR A 11 -3.89 -0.74 2.71
CA THR A 11 -3.10 -1.75 1.99
C THR A 11 -1.85 -2.16 2.79
N VAL A 12 -1.14 -1.19 3.37
CA VAL A 12 0.05 -1.43 4.17
C VAL A 12 -0.29 -2.11 5.50
N ILE A 13 -1.37 -1.70 6.17
CA ILE A 13 -1.85 -2.35 7.40
C ILE A 13 -2.15 -3.83 7.15
N TRP A 14 -2.93 -4.15 6.11
CA TRP A 14 -3.25 -5.54 5.77
C TRP A 14 -2.02 -6.35 5.36
N TYR A 15 -1.07 -5.71 4.68
CA TYR A 15 0.17 -6.39 4.32
C TYR A 15 1.00 -6.73 5.57
N GLY A 16 1.03 -5.85 6.57
CA GLY A 16 1.66 -6.14 7.87
C GLY A 16 0.97 -7.25 8.64
N MET A 17 -0.36 -7.36 8.54
CA MET A 17 -1.14 -8.42 9.22
C MET A 17 -1.01 -9.79 8.55
N HIS A 18 -0.91 -9.84 7.21
CA HIS A 18 -1.02 -11.09 6.45
C HIS A 18 0.27 -11.53 5.77
N GLY A 19 1.20 -10.62 5.49
CA GLY A 19 2.43 -10.88 4.73
C GLY A 19 2.22 -11.31 3.28
N GLN A 20 0.97 -11.31 2.78
CA GLN A 20 0.61 -11.90 1.48
C GLN A 20 -0.20 -10.91 0.61
N PRO A 21 0.29 -10.53 -0.58
CA PRO A 21 -0.41 -9.60 -1.48
C PRO A 21 -1.81 -10.06 -1.88
N LYS A 22 -2.03 -11.37 -2.09
CA LYS A 22 -3.35 -11.91 -2.44
C LYS A 22 -4.39 -11.65 -1.34
N LYS A 23 -4.02 -11.82 -0.07
CA LYS A 23 -4.90 -11.53 1.07
C LYS A 23 -5.22 -10.03 1.16
N VAL A 24 -4.23 -9.18 0.96
CA VAL A 24 -4.41 -7.72 0.88
C VAL A 24 -5.39 -7.34 -0.22
N GLN A 25 -5.30 -7.96 -1.41
CA GLN A 25 -6.21 -7.70 -2.52
C GLN A 25 -7.66 -8.12 -2.21
N ILE A 26 -7.84 -9.21 -1.46
CA ILE A 26 -9.15 -9.65 -0.99
C ILE A 26 -9.73 -8.64 0.00
N GLU A 27 -8.97 -8.25 1.02
CA GLU A 27 -9.39 -7.25 2.02
C GLU A 27 -9.67 -5.89 1.38
N TYR A 28 -8.88 -5.50 0.37
CA TYR A 28 -9.11 -4.28 -0.40
C TYR A 28 -10.47 -4.29 -1.09
N ARG A 29 -10.85 -5.40 -1.75
CA ARG A 29 -12.16 -5.53 -2.40
C ARG A 29 -13.31 -5.58 -1.39
N LYS A 30 -13.10 -6.18 -0.22
CA LYS A 30 -14.09 -6.18 0.86
C LYS A 30 -14.37 -4.75 1.36
N LYS A 31 -13.33 -3.93 1.53
CA LYS A 31 -13.46 -2.58 2.09
C LYS A 31 -13.91 -1.52 1.06
N PHE A 32 -13.34 -1.55 -0.14
CA PHE A 32 -13.54 -0.49 -1.15
C PHE A 32 -14.48 -0.92 -2.30
N GLY A 33 -14.99 -2.15 -2.27
CA GLY A 33 -15.92 -2.69 -3.25
C GLY A 33 -15.27 -3.69 -4.21
N ARG A 34 -16.08 -4.66 -4.68
CA ARG A 34 -15.64 -5.78 -5.54
C ARG A 34 -15.00 -5.32 -6.86
N HIS A 35 -15.48 -4.21 -7.40
CA HIS A 35 -15.03 -3.60 -8.67
C HIS A 35 -13.91 -2.58 -8.48
N ALA A 36 -13.48 -2.31 -7.25
CA ALA A 36 -12.39 -1.38 -7.01
C ALA A 36 -11.10 -1.91 -7.66
N LYS A 37 -10.40 -1.02 -8.39
CA LYS A 37 -9.10 -1.34 -8.99
C LYS A 37 -8.13 -1.72 -7.88
N THR A 38 -7.79 -3.00 -7.81
CA THR A 38 -7.03 -3.55 -6.68
C THR A 38 -5.55 -3.27 -6.87
N PRO A 39 -4.81 -2.91 -5.81
CA PRO A 39 -3.37 -2.69 -5.92
C PRO A 39 -2.63 -3.95 -6.37
N THR A 40 -1.67 -3.76 -7.27
CA THR A 40 -0.79 -4.83 -7.75
C THR A 40 0.20 -5.21 -6.65
N ARG A 41 0.76 -6.43 -6.73
CA ARG A 41 1.82 -6.88 -5.79
C ARG A 41 2.96 -5.86 -5.68
N HIS A 42 3.40 -5.30 -6.80
CA HIS A 42 4.47 -4.31 -6.83
C HIS A 42 4.08 -3.00 -6.12
N ALA A 43 2.84 -2.53 -6.30
CA ALA A 43 2.35 -1.34 -5.60
C ALA A 43 2.29 -1.54 -4.08
N ILE A 44 1.79 -2.71 -3.64
CA ILE A 44 1.72 -3.09 -2.22
C ILE A 44 3.12 -3.07 -1.60
N HIS A 45 4.09 -3.72 -2.24
CA HIS A 45 5.48 -3.76 -1.76
C HIS A 45 6.10 -2.36 -1.72
N ASN A 46 5.89 -1.54 -2.75
CA ASN A 46 6.42 -0.18 -2.77
C ASN A 46 5.86 0.68 -1.63
N TRP A 47 4.57 0.58 -1.32
CA TRP A 47 3.99 1.34 -0.21
C TRP A 47 4.45 0.81 1.15
N TRP A 48 4.64 -0.50 1.28
CA TRP A 48 5.24 -1.10 2.46
C TRP A 48 6.67 -0.57 2.67
N GLN A 49 7.55 -0.67 1.68
CA GLN A 49 8.92 -0.15 1.80
C GLN A 49 8.93 1.35 2.13
N LYS A 50 8.09 2.16 1.46
CA LYS A 50 7.99 3.60 1.75
C LYS A 50 7.54 3.91 3.17
N ILE A 51 6.60 3.14 3.75
CA ILE A 51 6.18 3.38 5.13
C ILE A 51 7.32 3.08 6.11
N PHE A 52 8.12 2.03 5.84
CA PHE A 52 9.27 1.67 6.68
C PHE A 52 10.40 2.69 6.57
N GLU A 53 10.67 3.17 5.36
CA GLU A 53 11.76 4.14 5.11
C GLU A 53 11.44 5.54 5.62
N THR A 54 10.18 5.98 5.54
CA THR A 54 9.82 7.40 5.74
C THR A 54 8.76 7.66 6.82
N GLY A 55 8.18 6.60 7.40
CA GLY A 55 6.99 6.70 8.24
C GLY A 55 5.74 7.14 7.49
N SER A 56 5.76 7.18 6.15
CA SER A 56 4.66 7.67 5.33
C SER A 56 4.54 6.92 3.99
N VAL A 57 3.31 6.65 3.56
CA VAL A 57 3.05 6.03 2.25
C VAL A 57 3.17 6.99 1.06
N ASN A 58 3.30 8.29 1.33
CA ASN A 58 3.31 9.35 0.30
C ASN A 58 4.60 10.19 0.27
N LYS A 59 5.42 10.17 1.32
CA LYS A 59 6.68 10.91 1.29
C LYS A 59 7.62 10.29 0.25
N ARG A 60 8.24 11.13 -0.57
CA ARG A 60 9.38 10.71 -1.37
C ARG A 60 10.53 10.43 -0.40
N PRO A 61 11.31 9.36 -0.58
CA PRO A 61 12.50 9.14 0.22
C PRO A 61 13.36 10.41 0.13
N LYS A 62 13.82 10.91 1.28
CA LYS A 62 14.74 12.05 1.28
C LYS A 62 15.95 11.61 0.47
N THR A 63 16.15 12.21 -0.70
CA THR A 63 17.40 12.12 -1.43
C THR A 63 18.50 12.45 -0.43
N LYS A 64 19.37 11.47 -0.14
CA LYS A 64 20.63 11.74 0.54
C LYS A 64 21.40 12.66 -0.40
N THR A 65 21.36 13.96 -0.13
CA THR A 65 22.32 14.91 -0.69
C THR A 65 23.69 14.40 -0.22
N LYS A 66 24.47 13.90 -1.17
CA LYS A 66 25.83 13.41 -0.95
C LYS A 66 26.78 14.59 -0.90
#